data_AF-A0A2X3IX88-F1
#
_entry.id   AF-A0A2X3IX88-F1
#
_cell.length_a   1.000
_cell.length_b   1.000
_cell.length_c   1.000
_cell.angle_alpha   90.00
_cell.angle_beta   90.00
_cell.angle_gamma   90.00
#
_symmetry.space_group_name_H-M   'P 1'
#
loop_
_entity.id
_entity.type
_entity.pdbx_description
1 polymer ?
#
loop_
_entity_poly.entity_id
_entity_poly.type
_entity_poly.pdbx_seq_one_letter_code
_entity_poly.pdbx_strand_id
1 'polypeptide(L)' 'MFGLGYQNPENWQALEEAVRRAWLRPGATVIEITVPETAGAQTLQHLLAQVSQA' A
#
# COMPACT_ATOMS: atom_id res chain seq x y z
N MET A 1 -18.43 11.82 9.55
CA MET A 1 -17.55 10.67 9.27
C MET A 1 -16.48 10.60 10.37
N PHE A 2 -15.92 9.42 10.69
CA PHE A 2 -15.21 9.02 11.93
C PHE A 2 -14.02 9.88 12.46
N GLY A 3 -13.75 11.08 11.92
CA GLY A 3 -12.69 11.96 12.40
C GLY A 3 -11.27 11.46 12.13
N LEU A 4 -11.12 10.46 11.26
CA LEU A 4 -9.83 9.86 10.90
C LEU A 4 -9.13 10.71 9.83
N GLY A 5 -7.79 10.78 9.91
CA GLY A 5 -7.00 11.20 8.76
C GLY A 5 -7.20 10.19 7.62
N TYR A 6 -7.30 10.65 6.38
CA TYR A 6 -7.40 9.78 5.20
C TYR A 6 -6.40 10.19 4.13
N GLN A 7 -5.72 9.22 3.54
CA GLN A 7 -4.78 9.39 2.44
C GLN A 7 -4.93 8.22 1.45
N ASN A 8 -4.80 8.50 0.14
CA ASN A 8 -4.72 7.48 -0.91
C ASN A 8 -3.51 7.81 -1.81
N PRO A 9 -2.28 7.44 -1.39
CA PRO A 9 -1.07 7.77 -2.12
C PRO A 9 -0.95 6.93 -3.42
N GLU A 10 -0.63 7.61 -4.52
CA GLU A 10 -0.55 6.99 -5.85
C GLU A 10 0.86 6.43 -6.18
N ASN A 11 1.84 6.68 -5.32
CA ASN A 11 3.22 6.26 -5.53
C ASN A 11 3.99 6.14 -4.20
N TRP A 12 5.21 5.60 -4.27
CA TRP A 12 6.05 5.35 -3.10
C TRP A 12 6.40 6.61 -2.32
N GLN A 13 6.73 7.71 -2.99
CA GLN A 13 7.08 8.97 -2.33
C GLN A 13 5.88 9.54 -1.55
N ALA A 14 4.69 9.50 -2.15
CA ALA A 14 3.46 9.93 -1.50
C ALA A 14 3.09 9.05 -0.30
N LEU A 15 3.34 7.73 -0.40
CA LEU A 15 3.11 6.80 0.70
C LEU A 15 4.06 7.05 1.86
N GLU A 16 5.36 7.22 1.59
CA GLU A 16 6.36 7.53 2.62
C GLU A 16 5.97 8.79 3.40
N GLU A 17 5.61 9.85 2.68
CA GLU A 17 5.19 11.10 3.30
C GLU A 17 3.85 10.95 4.05
N ALA A 18 2.90 10.16 3.55
CA ALA A 18 1.64 9.89 4.25
C ALA A 18 1.87 9.17 5.59
N VAL A 19 2.76 8.17 5.61
CA VAL A 19 3.17 7.46 6.83
C VAL A 19 3.87 8.41 7.78
N ARG A 20 4.84 9.20 7.31
CA ARG A 20 5.55 10.19 8.13
C ARG A 20 4.58 11.15 8.81
N ARG A 21 3.59 11.69 8.08
CA ARG A 21 2.59 12.61 8.64
C ARG A 21 1.64 11.94 9.62
N ALA A 22 1.27 10.68 9.40
CA ALA A 22 0.38 9.95 10.29
C ALA A 22 1.01 9.80 11.69
N TRP A 23 2.31 9.52 11.77
CA TRP A 23 3.03 9.40 13.04
C TRP A 23 3.17 10.69 13.84
N LEU A 24 3.06 11.85 13.20
CA LEU A 24 3.19 13.16 13.85
C LEU A 24 1.88 13.63 14.51
N ARG A 25 0.76 12.91 14.31
CA ARG A 25 -0.56 13.34 14.77
C ARG A 25 -1.12 12.32 15.77
N PRO A 26 -1.66 12.78 16.92
CA PRO A 26 -2.41 11.88 17.79
C PRO A 26 -3.69 11.42 17.09
N GLY A 27 -4.02 10.13 17.25
CA GLY A 27 -5.20 9.51 16.63
C GLY A 27 -4.83 8.47 15.57
N ALA A 28 -5.80 8.14 14.73
CA ALA A 28 -5.63 7.15 13.66
C ALA A 28 -5.77 7.80 12.26
N THR A 29 -4.94 7.31 11.34
CA THR A 29 -4.98 7.69 9.92
C THR A 29 -5.19 6.43 9.09
N VAL A 30 -6.16 6.47 8.18
CA VAL A 30 -6.39 5.45 7.16
C VAL A 30 -5.55 5.81 5.93
N ILE A 31 -4.66 4.92 5.53
CA ILE A 31 -3.91 5.03 4.29
C ILE A 31 -4.39 3.89 3.38
N GLU A 32 -5.12 4.24 2.34
CA GLU A 32 -5.62 3.30 1.33
C GLU A 32 -4.60 3.17 0.21
N ILE A 33 -4.21 1.94 -0.14
CA ILE A 33 -3.30 1.69 -1.25
C ILE A 33 -4.11 1.03 -2.36
N THR A 34 -4.39 1.80 -3.41
CA THR A 34 -5.11 1.30 -4.58
C THR A 34 -4.13 0.57 -5.50
N VAL A 35 -4.36 -0.71 -5.73
CA VAL A 35 -3.58 -1.53 -6.67
C VAL A 35 -4.48 -2.15 -7.72
N PRO A 36 -3.96 -2.50 -8.92
CA PRO A 36 -4.72 -3.25 -9.90
C PRO A 36 -5.15 -4.61 -9.31
N GLU A 37 -6.41 -5.00 -9.56
CA GLU A 37 -7.07 -6.16 -8.95
C GLU A 37 -6.23 -7.46 -9.04
N THR A 38 -5.60 -7.70 -10.17
CA THR A 38 -4.90 -8.97 -10.44
C THR A 38 -3.39 -8.90 -10.30
N ALA A 39 -2.81 -7.71 -10.10
CA ALA A 39 -1.35 -7.52 -10.16
C ALA A 39 -0.61 -8.38 -9.12
N GLY A 40 -1.16 -8.49 -7.91
CA GLY A 40 -0.59 -9.33 -6.85
C GLY A 40 -0.64 -10.82 -7.17
N ALA A 41 -1.80 -11.32 -7.63
CA ALA A 41 -1.98 -12.73 -7.99
C ALA A 41 -1.06 -13.15 -9.15
N GLN A 42 -0.92 -12.30 -10.17
CA GLN A 42 -0.04 -12.54 -11.31
C GLN A 42 1.43 -12.55 -10.90
N THR A 43 1.86 -11.59 -10.06
CA THR A 43 3.23 -11.54 -9.54
C THR A 43 3.57 -12.82 -8.78
N LEU A 44 2.66 -13.29 -7.91
CA LEU A 44 2.85 -14.53 -7.16
C LEU A 44 2.97 -15.74 -8.09
N GLN A 45 2.09 -15.89 -9.08
CA GLN A 45 2.15 -16.99 -10.06
C GLN A 45 3.49 -17.00 -10.81
N HIS A 46 3.99 -15.81 -11.20
CA HIS A 46 5.26 -15.69 -11.88
C HIS A 46 6.44 -16.11 -10.99
N LEU A 47 6.47 -15.66 -9.74
CA LEU A 47 7.50 -16.04 -8.78
C LEU A 47 7.51 -17.56 -8.49
N LEU A 48 6.33 -18.17 -8.38
CA LEU A 48 6.22 -19.63 -8.21
C LEU A 48 6.79 -20.39 -9.40
N ALA A 49 6.48 -19.94 -10.63
CA ALA A 49 7.04 -20.53 -11.83
C ALA A 49 8.57 -20.42 -11.86
N GLN A 50 9.12 -19.26 -11.51
CA GLN A 50 10.57 -19.03 -11.46
C GLN A 50 11.28 -19.94 -10.45
N VAL A 51 10.77 -20.02 -9.22
CA VAL A 51 11.42 -20.80 -8.16
C VAL A 51 11.27 -22.31 -8.38
N SER A 52 10.17 -22.75 -9.01
CA SER A 52 9.94 -24.18 -9.30
C SER A 52 10.84 -24.77 -10.40
N GLN A 53 11.49 -23.90 -11.20
CA GLN A 53 12.41 -24.30 -12.27
C GLN A 53 13.89 -24.22 -11.84
N ALA A 54 14.16 -23.83 -10.59
CA ALA A 54 15.49 -23.76 -9.98
C ALA A 54 15.78 -24.98 -9.11
#